data_AF-A0A953IDM4-F1
#
_entry.id   AF-A0A953IDM4-F1
#
_cell.length_a   1.000
_cell.length_b   1.000
_cell.length_c   1.000
_cell.angle_alpha   90.00
_cell.angle_beta   90.00
_cell.angle_gamma   90.00
#
_symmetry.space_group_name_H-M   'P 1'
#
loop_
_entity.id
_entity.type
_entity.pdbx_description
1 polymer ?
#
loop_
_entity_poly.entity_id
_entity_poly.type
_entity_poly.pdbx_seq_one_letter_code
_entity_poly.pdbx_strand_id
1 'polypeptide(L)'
;GEPYLRMLPDVHHERGLRCADCHPMTSLHGTGNGARGCIECHPSPSREVPEHAIGEHLDKLACVACHAAWAAQEYGTFLVRPDGPEAEAAFAPLPSWGSWKKSAHLKRQDAPPLGLDGNGNVTPIRPRLLLFATDVSRGWENRLLAAEWRPTSPHTVRRGSVACGGCHGNLRRFLLEPDDERLFPLELDGLALRSYWNAQGQSVAGGAFFPLDRYQAMDMKSPTAVREVLRQWQNFLDHAAPRSAR
;
A
#
# COMPACT_ATOMS: atom_id res chain seq x y z
N GLY A 1 -5.62 -27.98 2.27
CA GLY A 1 -6.05 -26.73 1.62
C GLY A 1 -5.74 -25.62 2.57
N GLU A 2 -4.77 -24.78 2.26
CA GLU A 2 -4.49 -23.61 3.10
C GLU A 2 -5.71 -22.69 3.02
N PRO A 3 -6.43 -22.48 4.13
CA PRO A 3 -7.60 -21.62 4.12
C PRO A 3 -7.07 -20.19 3.95
N TYR A 4 -7.37 -19.56 2.82
CA TYR A 4 -7.10 -18.14 2.65
C TYR A 4 -7.54 -17.40 3.91
N LEU A 5 -6.63 -16.61 4.50
CA LEU A 5 -6.99 -15.68 5.56
C LEU A 5 -8.19 -14.86 5.05
N ARG A 6 -9.33 -14.98 5.72
CA ARG A 6 -10.57 -14.31 5.31
C ARG A 6 -10.43 -12.84 5.67
N MET A 7 -9.81 -12.09 4.77
CA MET A 7 -9.59 -10.65 4.94
C MET A 7 -10.90 -9.87 4.77
N LEU A 8 -10.94 -8.65 5.32
CA LEU A 8 -12.09 -7.74 5.21
C LEU A 8 -12.39 -7.43 3.73
N PRO A 9 -13.55 -7.80 3.20
CA PRO A 9 -13.87 -7.54 1.80
C PRO A 9 -14.27 -6.08 1.58
N ASP A 10 -14.25 -5.66 0.31
CA ASP A 10 -14.75 -4.36 -0.11
C ASP A 10 -16.22 -4.18 0.26
N VAL A 11 -16.56 -3.03 0.85
CA VAL A 11 -17.93 -2.71 1.26
C VAL A 11 -18.90 -2.62 0.07
N HIS A 12 -18.41 -2.27 -1.13
CA HIS A 12 -19.22 -2.24 -2.33
C HIS A 12 -19.61 -3.67 -2.74
N HIS A 13 -18.64 -4.59 -2.67
CA HIS A 13 -18.90 -6.00 -2.96
C HIS A 13 -19.90 -6.61 -1.97
N GLU A 14 -19.74 -6.33 -0.67
CA GLU A 14 -20.71 -6.74 0.36
C GLU A 14 -22.13 -6.20 0.09
N ARG A 15 -22.24 -5.05 -0.59
CA ARG A 15 -23.50 -4.41 -0.96
C ARG A 15 -24.04 -4.88 -2.31
N GLY A 16 -23.39 -5.87 -2.94
CA GLY A 16 -23.84 -6.47 -4.19
C GLY A 16 -23.26 -5.86 -5.46
N LEU A 17 -22.33 -4.90 -5.37
CA LEU A 17 -21.62 -4.41 -6.55
C LEU A 17 -20.64 -5.48 -7.06
N ARG A 18 -20.55 -5.57 -8.37
CA ARG A 18 -19.68 -6.46 -9.13
C ARG A 18 -18.56 -5.66 -9.78
N CYS A 19 -17.52 -6.37 -10.21
CA CYS A 19 -16.35 -5.76 -10.85
C CYS A 19 -16.73 -4.85 -12.04
N ALA A 20 -17.70 -5.28 -12.84
CA ALA A 20 -18.16 -4.57 -14.04
C ALA A 20 -18.89 -3.25 -13.75
N ASP A 21 -19.40 -3.06 -12.54
CA ASP A 21 -20.10 -1.83 -12.16
C ASP A 21 -19.11 -0.66 -12.03
N CYS A 22 -17.87 -0.95 -11.59
CA CYS A 22 -16.76 0.00 -11.58
C CYS A 22 -15.90 -0.08 -12.85
N HIS A 23 -15.73 -1.26 -13.46
CA HIS A 23 -14.95 -1.49 -14.68
C HIS A 23 -15.86 -1.83 -15.87
N PRO A 24 -16.55 -0.84 -16.47
CA PRO A 24 -17.43 -1.11 -17.60
C PRO A 24 -16.60 -1.54 -18.83
N MET A 25 -17.02 -2.62 -19.49
CA MET A 25 -16.34 -3.17 -20.68
C MET A 25 -16.27 -2.19 -21.85
N THR A 26 -17.12 -1.16 -21.87
CA THR A 26 -17.07 -0.06 -22.85
C THR A 26 -15.72 0.66 -22.84
N SER A 27 -15.02 0.69 -21.70
CA SER A 27 -13.71 1.33 -21.59
C SER A 27 -12.57 0.52 -22.21
N LEU A 28 -12.80 -0.72 -22.65
CA LEU A 28 -11.81 -1.51 -23.42
C LEU A 28 -11.81 -1.19 -24.92
N HIS A 29 -12.89 -0.60 -25.45
CA HIS A 29 -12.99 -0.21 -26.86
C HIS A 29 -12.69 1.27 -27.13
N GLY A 30 -12.57 2.10 -26.08
CA GLY A 30 -12.26 3.52 -26.18
C GLY A 30 -10.91 3.87 -25.57
N THR A 31 -10.35 5.03 -25.92
CA THR A 31 -9.08 5.57 -25.38
C THR A 31 -9.24 6.20 -23.98
N GLY A 32 -10.31 5.88 -23.25
CA GLY A 32 -10.66 6.48 -21.96
C GLY A 32 -10.38 5.58 -20.76
N ASN A 33 -10.23 6.17 -19.57
CA ASN A 33 -9.94 5.47 -18.32
C ASN A 33 -10.88 4.26 -18.08
N GLY A 34 -10.27 3.11 -17.80
CA GLY A 34 -10.90 1.79 -17.69
C GLY A 34 -11.88 1.58 -16.52
N ALA A 35 -12.00 2.54 -15.61
CA ALA A 35 -12.74 2.40 -14.37
C ALA A 35 -13.42 3.70 -13.97
N ARG A 36 -14.62 3.61 -13.39
CA ARG A 36 -15.31 4.73 -12.75
C ARG A 36 -14.54 5.18 -11.51
N GLY A 37 -14.36 6.49 -11.37
CA GLY A 37 -13.80 7.11 -10.17
C GLY A 37 -14.79 7.16 -9.01
N CYS A 38 -14.29 7.31 -7.79
CA CYS A 38 -15.11 7.33 -6.57
C CYS A 38 -16.19 8.43 -6.62
N ILE A 39 -15.82 9.62 -7.11
CA ILE A 39 -16.70 10.80 -7.14
C ILE A 39 -17.86 10.67 -8.14
N GLU A 40 -17.79 9.75 -9.11
CA GLU A 40 -18.90 9.52 -10.04
C GLU A 40 -20.12 8.93 -9.33
N CYS A 41 -19.90 8.18 -8.25
CA CYS A 41 -20.96 7.65 -7.37
C CYS A 41 -21.07 8.43 -6.05
N HIS A 42 -19.99 9.09 -5.62
CA HIS A 42 -19.91 9.89 -4.39
C HIS A 42 -19.58 11.36 -4.71
N PRO A 43 -20.47 12.10 -5.40
CA PRO A 43 -20.16 13.43 -5.95
C PRO A 43 -19.98 14.53 -4.89
N SER A 44 -20.41 14.29 -3.65
CA SER A 44 -20.34 15.28 -2.58
C SER A 44 -20.01 14.61 -1.24
N PRO A 45 -18.73 14.30 -0.98
CA PRO A 45 -18.30 13.81 0.32
C PRO A 45 -18.71 14.76 1.43
N SER A 46 -19.38 14.25 2.47
CA SER A 46 -19.86 15.09 3.58
C SER A 46 -18.69 15.77 4.29
N ARG A 47 -18.77 17.10 4.44
CA ARG A 47 -17.82 17.94 5.20
C ARG A 47 -17.99 17.81 6.73
N GLU A 48 -19.01 17.08 7.19
CA GLU A 48 -19.17 16.75 8.61
C GLU A 48 -18.10 15.75 9.07
N VAL A 49 -17.56 14.96 8.13
CA VAL A 49 -16.42 14.08 8.37
C VAL A 49 -15.16 14.95 8.48
N PRO A 50 -14.42 14.92 9.61
CA PRO A 50 -13.24 15.76 9.84
C PRO A 50 -12.23 15.76 8.70
N GLU A 51 -11.93 14.59 8.17
CA GLU A 51 -10.97 14.37 7.10
C GLU A 51 -11.42 15.01 5.79
N HIS A 52 -12.72 15.02 5.49
CA HIS A 52 -13.25 15.66 4.28
C HIS A 52 -13.37 17.18 4.42
N ALA A 53 -13.38 17.74 5.63
CA ALA A 53 -13.45 19.19 5.83
C ALA A 53 -12.15 19.90 5.39
N ILE A 54 -11.04 19.19 5.35
CA ILE A 54 -9.75 19.67 4.87
C ILE A 54 -9.74 19.61 3.33
N GLY A 55 -9.68 20.76 2.67
CA GLY A 55 -9.75 20.84 1.20
C GLY A 55 -8.66 20.03 0.51
N GLU A 56 -7.43 20.13 1.02
CA GLU A 56 -6.27 19.41 0.50
C GLU A 56 -6.44 17.90 0.51
N HIS A 57 -7.23 17.34 1.43
CA HIS A 57 -7.53 15.91 1.43
C HIS A 57 -8.39 15.49 0.24
N LEU A 58 -9.34 16.33 -0.17
CA LEU A 58 -10.16 16.03 -1.35
C LEU A 58 -9.43 16.34 -2.67
N ASP A 59 -8.54 17.33 -2.65
CA ASP A 59 -7.86 17.83 -3.86
C ASP A 59 -6.58 17.07 -4.21
N LYS A 60 -5.87 16.52 -3.20
CA LYS A 60 -4.51 15.98 -3.38
C LYS A 60 -4.37 14.50 -3.03
N LEU A 61 -5.42 13.83 -2.54
CA LEU A 61 -5.39 12.41 -2.19
C LEU A 61 -6.35 11.65 -3.09
N ALA A 62 -5.95 10.45 -3.51
CA ALA A 62 -6.90 9.46 -3.99
C ALA A 62 -7.76 9.00 -2.81
N CYS A 63 -9.08 8.86 -2.98
CA CYS A 63 -9.99 8.45 -1.90
C CYS A 63 -9.56 7.12 -1.24
N VAL A 64 -8.98 6.21 -2.02
CA VAL A 64 -8.44 4.93 -1.55
C VAL A 64 -7.20 5.05 -0.65
N ALA A 65 -6.53 6.20 -0.59
CA ALA A 65 -5.45 6.45 0.37
C ALA A 65 -5.93 6.35 1.82
N CYS A 66 -7.18 6.76 2.06
CA CYS A 66 -7.83 6.70 3.37
C CYS A 66 -8.77 5.50 3.50
N HIS A 67 -9.49 5.16 2.43
CA HIS A 67 -10.60 4.20 2.48
C HIS A 67 -10.20 2.74 2.21
N ALA A 68 -9.02 2.47 1.62
CA ALA A 68 -8.55 1.10 1.48
C ALA A 68 -8.08 0.56 2.83
N ALA A 69 -8.74 -0.49 3.33
CA ALA A 69 -8.43 -1.05 4.64
C ALA A 69 -7.09 -1.81 4.66
N TRP A 70 -6.76 -2.50 3.56
CA TRP A 70 -5.52 -3.27 3.45
C TRP A 70 -5.14 -3.50 1.99
N ALA A 71 -3.89 -3.89 1.74
CA ALA A 71 -3.50 -4.45 0.46
C ALA A 71 -2.50 -5.60 0.62
N ALA A 72 -2.55 -6.54 -0.30
CA ALA A 72 -1.53 -7.58 -0.41
C ALA A 72 -0.20 -6.97 -0.86
N GLN A 73 0.81 -7.14 -0.01
CA GLN A 73 2.15 -6.60 -0.20
C GLN A 73 3.17 -7.73 0.00
N GLU A 74 4.07 -7.91 -0.97
CA GLU A 74 5.19 -8.85 -0.90
C GLU A 74 6.49 -8.06 -0.97
N TYR A 75 7.28 -8.14 0.09
CA TYR A 75 8.55 -7.47 0.23
C TYR A 75 9.66 -8.48 0.07
N GLY A 76 10.55 -8.27 -0.90
CA GLY A 76 11.61 -9.21 -1.26
C GLY A 76 11.09 -10.52 -1.81
N THR A 77 10.88 -10.61 -3.13
CA THR A 77 10.71 -11.86 -3.84
C THR A 77 12.07 -12.46 -4.14
N PHE A 78 12.33 -13.68 -3.68
CA PHE A 78 13.56 -14.40 -3.98
C PHE A 78 13.32 -15.48 -5.02
N LEU A 79 14.19 -15.50 -6.03
CA LEU A 79 14.29 -16.56 -7.02
C LEU A 79 15.61 -17.30 -6.82
N VAL A 80 15.53 -18.55 -6.41
CA VAL A 80 16.70 -19.43 -6.31
C VAL A 80 16.67 -20.40 -7.48
N ARG A 81 17.77 -20.51 -8.22
CA ARG A 81 17.95 -21.60 -9.17
C ARG A 81 18.75 -22.69 -8.46
N PRO A 82 18.12 -23.80 -8.04
CA PRO A 82 18.85 -24.89 -7.43
C PRO A 82 19.88 -25.46 -8.42
N ASP A 83 21.01 -25.89 -7.90
CA ASP A 83 22.06 -26.55 -8.68
C ASP A 83 22.44 -27.87 -8.00
N GLY A 84 22.29 -28.97 -8.73
CA GLY A 84 22.48 -30.33 -8.22
C GLY A 84 21.28 -30.91 -7.44
N PRO A 85 21.29 -32.24 -7.23
CA PRO A 85 20.15 -32.97 -6.66
C PRO A 85 19.84 -32.60 -5.22
N GLU A 86 20.85 -32.22 -4.42
CA GLU A 86 20.66 -31.81 -3.03
C GLU A 86 19.91 -30.48 -2.92
N ALA A 87 20.32 -29.47 -3.69
CA ALA A 87 19.64 -28.17 -3.71
C ALA A 87 18.22 -28.32 -4.25
N GLU A 88 18.03 -29.12 -5.31
CA GLU A 88 16.69 -29.40 -5.86
C GLU A 88 15.77 -30.03 -4.81
N ALA A 89 16.27 -30.98 -4.02
CA ALA A 89 15.52 -31.57 -2.92
C ALA A 89 15.22 -30.54 -1.81
N ALA A 90 16.20 -29.73 -1.42
CA ALA A 90 16.05 -28.71 -0.37
C ALA A 90 14.99 -27.64 -0.72
N PHE A 91 14.92 -27.23 -1.99
CA PHE A 91 13.96 -26.22 -2.46
C PHE A 91 12.70 -26.83 -3.11
N ALA A 92 12.54 -28.15 -3.13
CA ALA A 92 11.37 -28.83 -3.70
C ALA A 92 10.02 -28.33 -3.14
N PRO A 93 9.88 -27.99 -1.84
CA PRO A 93 8.62 -27.50 -1.29
C PRO A 93 8.20 -26.10 -1.79
N LEU A 94 9.12 -25.33 -2.37
CA LEU A 94 8.83 -23.98 -2.82
C LEU A 94 8.09 -23.96 -4.17
N PRO A 95 7.18 -22.98 -4.38
CA PRO A 95 6.57 -22.74 -5.67
C PRO A 95 7.61 -22.61 -6.78
N SER A 96 7.38 -23.29 -7.90
CA SER A 96 8.27 -23.24 -9.06
C SER A 96 7.82 -22.17 -10.05
N TRP A 97 8.78 -21.45 -10.62
CA TRP A 97 8.61 -20.51 -11.74
C TRP A 97 9.63 -20.89 -12.82
N GLY A 98 9.24 -21.82 -13.69
CA GLY A 98 10.19 -22.46 -14.61
C GLY A 98 11.27 -23.20 -13.82
N SER A 99 12.55 -22.95 -14.14
CA SER A 99 13.71 -23.51 -13.43
C SER A 99 14.03 -22.82 -12.09
N TRP A 100 13.25 -21.83 -11.68
CA TRP A 100 13.47 -21.08 -10.45
C TRP A 100 12.50 -21.51 -9.37
N LYS A 101 12.95 -21.45 -8.12
CA LYS A 101 12.14 -21.63 -6.92
C LYS A 101 11.87 -20.26 -6.32
N LYS A 102 10.60 -19.97 -6.05
CA LYS A 102 10.15 -18.67 -5.55
C LYS A 102 9.88 -18.74 -4.06
N SER A 103 10.46 -17.81 -3.31
CA SER A 103 10.05 -17.49 -1.93
C SER A 103 9.86 -15.97 -1.77
N ALA A 104 9.43 -15.56 -0.59
CA ALA A 104 9.27 -14.15 -0.24
C ALA A 104 9.84 -13.91 1.16
N HIS A 105 10.51 -12.77 1.37
CA HIS A 105 11.01 -12.38 2.69
C HIS A 105 9.85 -12.11 3.64
N LEU A 106 8.92 -11.27 3.19
CA LEU A 106 7.86 -10.76 4.03
C LEU A 106 6.59 -10.53 3.20
N LYS A 107 5.47 -11.04 3.72
CA LYS A 107 4.13 -10.78 3.18
C LYS A 107 3.32 -10.02 4.22
N ARG A 108 2.73 -8.89 3.82
CA ARG A 108 1.84 -8.08 4.67
C ARG A 108 0.47 -7.92 4.02
N GLN A 109 -0.53 -7.77 4.89
CA GLN A 109 -1.94 -7.60 4.54
C GLN A 109 -2.57 -6.49 5.40
N ASP A 110 -1.81 -5.42 5.63
CA ASP A 110 -2.21 -4.24 6.37
C ASP A 110 -2.39 -3.05 5.44
N ALA A 111 -2.57 -1.85 6.01
CA ALA A 111 -2.70 -0.63 5.25
C ALA A 111 -1.43 -0.43 4.37
N PRO A 112 -1.57 -0.26 3.04
CA PRO A 112 -0.43 -0.16 2.12
C PRO A 112 0.32 1.16 2.24
N PRO A 113 1.65 1.21 2.06
CA PRO A 113 2.37 2.48 2.00
C PRO A 113 1.79 3.46 0.99
N LEU A 114 2.07 4.74 1.19
CA LEU A 114 1.59 5.83 0.35
C LEU A 114 2.75 6.44 -0.44
N GLY A 115 2.44 6.82 -1.67
CA GLY A 115 3.32 7.56 -2.57
C GLY A 115 2.48 8.48 -3.45
N LEU A 116 3.01 8.82 -4.62
CA LEU A 116 2.35 9.66 -5.61
C LEU A 116 1.99 8.84 -6.85
N ASP A 117 0.79 9.05 -7.40
CA ASP A 117 0.45 8.58 -8.75
C ASP A 117 1.03 9.50 -9.84
N GLY A 118 0.79 9.15 -11.10
CA GLY A 118 1.21 9.95 -12.26
C GLY A 118 0.58 11.34 -12.34
N ASN A 119 -0.48 11.61 -11.57
CA ASN A 119 -1.13 12.93 -11.47
C ASN A 119 -0.63 13.73 -10.25
N GLY A 120 0.25 13.16 -9.42
CA GLY A 120 0.79 13.80 -8.22
C GLY A 120 -0.11 13.68 -6.97
N ASN A 121 -1.17 12.87 -7.03
CA ASN A 121 -2.05 12.60 -5.90
C ASN A 121 -1.44 11.56 -4.97
N VAL A 122 -1.65 11.74 -3.67
CA VAL A 122 -1.27 10.75 -2.66
C VAL A 122 -2.15 9.52 -2.79
N THR A 123 -1.54 8.37 -3.01
CA THR A 123 -2.27 7.12 -3.27
C THR A 123 -1.52 5.93 -2.64
N PRO A 124 -2.21 4.81 -2.37
CA PRO A 124 -1.54 3.56 -2.06
C PRO A 124 -0.53 3.19 -3.14
N ILE A 125 0.68 2.88 -2.73
CA ILE A 125 1.69 2.21 -3.53
C ILE A 125 1.98 0.84 -2.93
N ARG A 126 2.46 -0.07 -3.76
CA ARG A 126 2.90 -1.39 -3.29
C ARG A 126 4.11 -1.87 -4.08
N PRO A 127 4.91 -2.78 -3.51
CA PRO A 127 5.91 -3.51 -4.27
C PRO A 127 5.28 -4.15 -5.51
N ARG A 128 5.86 -3.91 -6.69
CA ARG A 128 5.53 -4.64 -7.92
C ARG A 128 6.56 -5.74 -8.13
N LEU A 129 7.84 -5.39 -8.05
CA LEU A 129 8.99 -6.26 -8.24
C LEU A 129 10.11 -5.84 -7.28
N LEU A 130 10.21 -6.49 -6.12
CA LEU A 130 11.41 -6.42 -5.28
C LEU A 130 12.16 -7.74 -5.42
N LEU A 131 12.81 -7.90 -6.57
CA LEU A 131 13.27 -9.20 -7.05
C LEU A 131 14.75 -9.42 -6.77
N PHE A 132 15.05 -10.48 -6.04
CA PHE A 132 16.39 -10.97 -5.76
C PHE A 132 16.59 -12.32 -6.43
N ALA A 133 17.76 -12.57 -6.99
CA ALA A 133 18.10 -13.84 -7.61
C ALA A 133 19.40 -14.44 -7.10
N THR A 134 19.37 -15.74 -6.85
CA THR A 134 20.52 -16.57 -6.53
C THR A 134 20.67 -17.64 -7.61
N ASP A 135 21.78 -17.61 -8.34
CA ASP A 135 22.18 -18.59 -9.36
C ASP A 135 23.68 -18.83 -9.21
N VAL A 136 24.02 -19.91 -8.52
CA VAL A 136 25.40 -20.28 -8.18
C VAL A 136 26.24 -20.52 -9.44
N SER A 137 25.62 -21.05 -10.51
CA SER A 137 26.30 -21.27 -11.79
C SER A 137 26.77 -19.95 -12.44
N ARG A 138 26.17 -18.82 -12.06
CA ARG A 138 26.53 -17.47 -12.50
C ARG A 138 27.29 -16.66 -11.44
N GLY A 139 27.57 -17.26 -10.27
CA GLY A 139 28.12 -16.56 -9.12
C GLY A 139 27.20 -15.48 -8.56
N TRP A 140 25.88 -15.62 -8.71
CA TRP A 140 24.91 -14.67 -8.18
C TRP A 140 24.39 -15.16 -6.84
N GLU A 141 24.51 -14.33 -5.82
CA GLU A 141 23.89 -14.51 -4.51
C GLU A 141 23.08 -13.25 -4.19
N ASN A 142 21.79 -13.41 -3.91
CA ASN A 142 20.87 -12.32 -3.56
C ASN A 142 21.00 -11.09 -4.48
N ARG A 143 21.26 -11.30 -5.76
CA ARG A 143 21.45 -10.22 -6.72
C ARG A 143 20.13 -9.49 -6.91
N LEU A 144 20.09 -8.20 -6.59
CA LEU A 144 18.93 -7.36 -6.86
C LEU A 144 18.75 -7.20 -8.37
N LEU A 145 17.65 -7.71 -8.91
CA LEU A 145 17.28 -7.62 -10.32
C LEU A 145 16.30 -6.48 -10.60
N ALA A 146 15.42 -6.20 -9.64
CA ALA A 146 14.43 -5.13 -9.74
C ALA A 146 14.05 -4.64 -8.34
N ALA A 147 13.87 -3.32 -8.20
CA ALA A 147 13.40 -2.67 -6.98
C ALA A 147 12.32 -1.65 -7.33
N GLU A 148 11.16 -2.15 -7.71
CA GLU A 148 10.12 -1.35 -8.34
C GLU A 148 8.76 -1.52 -7.66
N TRP A 149 8.12 -0.38 -7.48
CA TRP A 149 6.81 -0.19 -6.87
C TRP A 149 5.84 0.32 -7.91
N ARG A 150 4.55 0.36 -7.55
CA ARG A 150 3.54 0.99 -8.38
C ARG A 150 2.41 1.58 -7.54
N PRO A 151 1.75 2.65 -8.00
CA PRO A 151 0.43 3.03 -7.54
C PRO A 151 -0.55 1.86 -7.68
N THR A 152 -1.45 1.74 -6.72
CA THR A 152 -2.47 0.70 -6.72
C THR A 152 -3.78 1.23 -6.16
N SER A 153 -4.89 0.68 -6.64
CA SER A 153 -6.22 0.86 -6.05
C SER A 153 -6.62 -0.47 -5.41
N PRO A 154 -6.42 -0.66 -4.10
CA PRO A 154 -6.85 -1.88 -3.43
C PRO A 154 -8.37 -1.99 -3.43
N HIS A 155 -8.90 -3.17 -3.76
CA HIS A 155 -10.34 -3.47 -3.75
C HIS A 155 -10.76 -3.89 -2.34
N THR A 156 -10.49 -3.03 -1.36
CA THR A 156 -10.66 -3.28 0.07
C THR A 156 -11.27 -2.06 0.75
N VAL A 157 -12.07 -1.28 0.00
CA VAL A 157 -12.68 -0.05 0.50
C VAL A 157 -13.64 -0.38 1.64
N ARG A 158 -13.54 0.36 2.75
CA ARG A 158 -14.46 0.28 3.90
C ARG A 158 -15.07 1.65 4.20
N ARG A 159 -16.15 1.65 4.99
CA ARG A 159 -16.76 2.89 5.50
C ARG A 159 -15.82 3.64 6.44
N GLY A 160 -15.14 2.90 7.32
CA GLY A 160 -14.11 3.45 8.19
C GLY A 160 -12.82 3.69 7.41
N SER A 161 -12.10 4.74 7.77
CA SER A 161 -10.82 5.13 7.18
C SER A 161 -9.69 5.05 8.20
N VAL A 162 -8.45 5.24 7.74
CA VAL A 162 -7.31 5.49 8.62
C VAL A 162 -7.56 6.77 9.45
N ALA A 163 -7.13 6.76 10.72
CA ALA A 163 -7.11 7.95 11.56
C ALA A 163 -5.99 8.92 11.14
N CYS A 164 -5.98 10.15 11.66
CA CYS A 164 -4.99 11.16 11.29
C CYS A 164 -3.55 10.67 11.50
N GLY A 165 -3.28 9.98 12.61
CA GLY A 165 -1.98 9.37 12.94
C GLY A 165 -1.57 8.19 12.05
N GLY A 166 -2.48 7.70 11.20
CA GLY A 166 -2.16 6.68 10.19
C GLY A 166 -1.29 7.23 9.05
N CYS A 167 -1.29 8.56 8.86
CA CYS A 167 -0.47 9.24 7.87
C CYS A 167 0.43 10.32 8.51
N HIS A 168 -0.14 11.19 9.34
CA HIS A 168 0.60 12.22 10.07
C HIS A 168 1.41 11.60 11.21
N GLY A 169 2.65 12.03 11.38
CA GLY A 169 3.60 11.44 12.33
C GLY A 169 4.01 10.00 12.00
N ASN A 170 3.76 9.52 10.78
CA ASN A 170 4.07 8.16 10.35
C ASN A 170 4.97 8.15 9.10
N LEU A 171 6.26 8.38 9.30
CA LEU A 171 7.26 8.39 8.23
C LEU A 171 7.31 7.07 7.44
N ARG A 172 7.17 5.94 8.14
CA ARG A 172 7.16 4.61 7.51
C ARG A 172 6.01 4.44 6.52
N ARG A 173 4.86 5.12 6.74
CA ARG A 173 3.75 5.16 5.79
C ARG A 173 4.17 5.64 4.41
N PHE A 174 5.21 6.47 4.32
CA PHE A 174 5.69 7.12 3.10
C PHE A 174 7.06 6.61 2.63
N LEU A 175 7.54 5.47 3.16
CA LEU A 175 8.89 4.92 2.90
C LEU A 175 10.01 5.91 3.28
N LEU A 176 9.81 6.61 4.38
CA LEU A 176 10.79 7.51 4.99
C LEU A 176 11.24 6.98 6.36
N GLU A 177 11.25 5.64 6.53
CA GLU A 177 11.61 4.99 7.81
C GLU A 177 13.00 5.44 8.28
N PRO A 178 13.12 5.98 9.52
CA PRO A 178 14.40 6.31 10.13
C PRO A 178 15.27 5.06 10.35
N ASP A 179 16.58 5.23 10.30
CA ASP A 179 17.53 4.10 10.34
C ASP A 179 17.58 3.38 11.69
N ASP A 180 17.35 4.11 12.76
CA ASP A 180 17.29 3.66 14.15
C ASP A 180 15.96 3.00 14.51
N GLU A 181 14.92 3.17 13.68
CA GLU A 181 13.61 2.52 13.84
C GLU A 181 13.44 1.27 12.95
N ARG A 182 14.45 0.91 12.15
CA ARG A 182 14.38 -0.23 11.22
C ARG A 182 14.24 -1.55 11.96
N LEU A 183 13.23 -2.32 11.57
CA LEU A 183 13.03 -3.69 12.05
C LEU A 183 13.84 -4.74 11.25
N PHE A 184 14.16 -4.45 9.98
CA PHE A 184 14.83 -5.39 9.07
C PHE A 184 16.11 -4.75 8.52
N PRO A 185 17.29 -5.02 9.12
CA PRO A 185 18.57 -4.52 8.65
C PRO A 185 19.08 -5.37 7.47
N LEU A 186 18.43 -5.22 6.31
CA LEU A 186 18.58 -6.09 5.13
C LEU A 186 20.03 -6.26 4.64
N GLU A 187 20.88 -5.24 4.78
CA GLU A 187 22.30 -5.34 4.40
C GLU A 187 23.13 -6.23 5.32
N LEU A 188 22.72 -6.44 6.58
CA LEU A 188 23.33 -7.47 7.44
C LEU A 188 22.99 -8.89 6.95
N ASP A 189 21.89 -9.04 6.22
CA ASP A 189 21.47 -10.28 5.55
C ASP A 189 22.06 -10.43 4.13
N GLY A 190 23.00 -9.56 3.75
CA GLY A 190 23.65 -9.59 2.44
C GLY A 190 22.76 -9.10 1.28
N LEU A 191 21.68 -8.37 1.56
CA LEU A 191 20.80 -7.81 0.53
C LEU A 191 21.25 -6.41 0.12
N ALA A 192 21.07 -6.08 -1.17
CA ALA A 192 21.51 -4.80 -1.73
C ALA A 192 20.62 -3.58 -1.37
N LEU A 193 19.47 -3.80 -0.72
CA LEU A 193 18.57 -2.72 -0.30
C LEU A 193 18.77 -2.41 1.18
N ARG A 194 18.69 -1.13 1.52
CA ARG A 194 18.86 -0.63 2.89
C ARG A 194 17.69 -0.91 3.83
N SER A 195 16.49 -0.68 3.30
CA SER A 195 15.22 -1.03 3.93
C SER A 195 14.19 -1.15 2.82
N TYR A 196 13.19 -2.00 3.02
CA TYR A 196 12.02 -1.99 2.15
C TYR A 196 11.20 -0.70 2.28
N TRP A 197 11.27 0.00 3.41
CA TRP A 197 10.59 1.27 3.68
C TRP A 197 11.50 2.48 3.50
N ASN A 198 12.39 2.41 2.51
CA ASN A 198 13.27 3.52 2.13
C ASN A 198 13.32 3.67 0.61
N ALA A 199 13.17 4.89 0.09
CA ALA A 199 13.15 5.14 -1.35
C ALA A 199 14.48 4.87 -2.08
N GLN A 200 15.62 4.89 -1.38
CA GLN A 200 16.96 4.80 -1.99
C GLN A 200 17.16 3.45 -2.69
N GLY A 201 17.58 3.50 -3.96
CA GLY A 201 17.79 2.31 -4.77
C GLY A 201 16.49 1.63 -5.25
N GLN A 202 15.33 2.25 -5.01
CA GLN A 202 14.03 1.78 -5.46
C GLN A 202 13.36 2.81 -6.38
N SER A 203 12.30 2.44 -7.08
CA SER A 203 11.53 3.34 -7.95
C SER A 203 10.04 3.03 -7.94
N VAL A 204 9.21 3.98 -8.36
CA VAL A 204 7.75 3.81 -8.51
C VAL A 204 7.37 3.96 -9.98
N ALA A 205 6.96 2.87 -10.63
CA ALA A 205 6.49 2.91 -12.00
C ALA A 205 5.11 3.59 -12.10
N GLY A 206 5.00 4.61 -12.94
CA GLY A 206 3.76 5.39 -13.12
C GLY A 206 3.43 6.31 -11.94
N GLY A 207 4.44 6.71 -11.16
CA GLY A 207 4.28 7.56 -9.98
C GLY A 207 5.63 7.98 -9.39
N ALA A 208 5.65 8.31 -8.10
CA ALA A 208 6.86 8.63 -7.36
C ALA A 208 6.73 8.26 -5.87
N PHE A 209 7.85 8.15 -5.16
CA PHE A 209 7.81 8.17 -3.70
C PHE A 209 7.44 9.57 -3.21
N PHE A 210 6.89 9.63 -1.99
CA PHE A 210 6.52 10.92 -1.42
C PHE A 210 7.77 11.65 -0.90
N PRO A 211 8.04 12.89 -1.35
CA PRO A 211 9.26 13.61 -0.94
C PRO A 211 9.29 13.94 0.55
N LEU A 212 10.47 13.89 1.17
CA LEU A 212 10.66 14.16 2.60
C LEU A 212 10.28 15.60 2.98
N ASP A 213 10.65 16.59 2.17
CA ASP A 213 10.30 18.00 2.36
C ASP A 213 8.78 18.20 2.28
N ARG A 214 8.11 17.52 1.33
CA ARG A 214 6.64 17.52 1.24
C ARG A 214 6.01 16.85 2.47
N TYR A 215 6.61 15.78 3.00
CA TYR A 215 6.16 15.13 4.23
C TYR A 215 6.26 16.07 5.42
N GLN A 216 7.42 16.69 5.61
CA GLN A 216 7.64 17.65 6.69
C GLN A 216 6.64 18.80 6.62
N ALA A 217 6.39 19.34 5.42
CA ALA A 217 5.42 20.41 5.22
C ALA A 217 3.98 19.98 5.55
N MET A 218 3.59 18.76 5.15
CA MET A 218 2.28 18.17 5.45
C MET A 218 2.11 17.89 6.96
N ASP A 219 3.17 17.49 7.64
CA ASP A 219 3.14 17.07 9.05
C ASP A 219 3.28 18.23 10.03
N MET A 220 3.51 19.45 9.53
CA MET A 220 3.52 20.66 10.36
C MET A 220 2.16 20.86 11.03
N LYS A 221 2.18 20.90 12.37
CA LYS A 221 0.98 21.10 13.18
C LYS A 221 0.46 22.53 13.07
N SER A 222 -0.48 22.76 12.17
CA SER A 222 -1.22 24.03 12.11
C SER A 222 -2.35 24.09 13.16
N PRO A 223 -2.79 25.28 13.60
CA PRO A 223 -3.95 25.41 14.50
C PRO A 223 -5.22 24.74 13.95
N THR A 224 -5.41 24.78 12.62
CA THR A 224 -6.51 24.07 11.96
C THR A 224 -6.37 22.56 12.08
N ALA A 225 -5.17 22.01 11.86
CA ALA A 225 -4.91 20.58 12.03
C ALA A 225 -5.19 20.12 13.47
N VAL A 226 -4.79 20.91 14.47
CA VAL A 226 -5.06 20.60 15.89
C VAL A 226 -6.57 20.57 16.16
N ARG A 227 -7.34 21.54 15.65
CA ARG A 227 -8.81 21.57 15.80
C ARG A 227 -9.47 20.35 15.18
N GLU A 228 -9.07 19.95 13.98
CA GLU A 228 -9.66 18.79 13.31
C GLU A 228 -9.31 17.47 14.00
N VAL A 229 -8.09 17.34 14.54
CA VAL A 229 -7.72 16.20 15.38
C VAL A 229 -8.61 16.13 16.62
N LEU A 230 -8.82 17.26 17.32
CA LEU A 230 -9.71 17.29 18.49
C LEU A 230 -11.16 16.92 18.13
N ARG A 231 -11.66 17.39 16.98
CA ARG A 231 -12.99 17.04 16.47
C ARG A 231 -13.11 15.55 16.15
N GLN A 232 -12.08 14.94 15.56
CA GLN A 232 -12.04 13.50 15.31
C GLN A 232 -12.15 12.71 16.62
N TRP A 233 -11.40 13.10 17.66
CA TRP A 233 -11.48 12.45 18.98
C TRP A 233 -12.86 12.62 19.63
N GLN A 234 -13.46 13.81 19.56
CA GLN A 234 -14.83 14.05 20.06
C GLN A 234 -15.84 13.14 19.37
N ASN A 235 -15.80 13.05 18.04
CA ASN A 235 -16.69 12.18 17.27
C ASN A 235 -16.56 10.70 17.68
N PHE A 236 -15.34 10.21 17.94
CA PHE A 236 -15.13 8.84 18.43
C PHE A 236 -15.76 8.61 19.80
N LEU A 237 -15.63 9.57 20.72
CA LEU A 237 -16.19 9.47 22.07
C LEU A 237 -17.73 9.54 22.05
N ASP A 238 -18.29 10.42 21.23
CA ASP A 238 -19.74 10.60 21.13
C ASP A 238 -20.44 9.38 20.50
N HIS A 239 -19.76 8.64 19.62
CA HIS A 239 -20.28 7.40 19.04
C HIS A 239 -20.06 6.16 19.94
N ALA A 240 -19.18 6.25 20.94
CA ALA A 240 -18.93 5.19 21.91
C ALA A 240 -19.89 5.24 23.12
N ALA A 241 -20.59 6.36 23.34
CA ALA A 241 -21.68 6.43 24.30
C ALA A 241 -22.85 5.55 23.83
N PRO A 242 -23.43 4.68 24.68
CA PRO A 242 -24.63 3.93 24.30
C PRO A 242 -25.69 4.93 23.87
N ARG A 243 -26.25 4.74 22.67
CA ARG A 243 -27.42 5.51 22.22
C ARG A 243 -28.47 5.39 23.31
N SER A 244 -28.70 6.46 24.06
CA SER A 244 -29.77 6.47 25.06
C SER A 244 -31.05 6.19 24.31
N ALA A 245 -31.69 5.08 24.64
CA ALA A 245 -32.97 4.72 24.07
C ALA A 245 -33.97 5.84 24.40
N ARG A 246 -34.50 6.48 23.36
CA ARG A 246 -35.79 7.16 23.38
C ARG A 246 -36.53 6.78 22.11
#